data_AF-A0A9N8E3Q2-F1
#
_entry.id   AF-A0A9N8E3Q2-F1
#
_cell.length_a   1.000
_cell.length_b   1.000
_cell.length_c   1.000
_cell.angle_alpha   90.00
_cell.angle_beta   90.00
_cell.angle_gamma   90.00
#
_symmetry.space_group_name_H-M   'P 1'
#
loop_
_entity.id
_entity.type
_entity.pdbx_description
1 polymer ?
#
loop_
_entity_poly.entity_id
_entity_poly.type
_entity_poly.pdbx_seq_one_letter_code
_entity_poly.pdbx_strand_id
1 'polypeptide(L)'
;MWKGGSKEGWLIFWTPFDTAGLGKLTELELLYLIDWTNQGTFPSELGQLTKLTIQVLDGNSISGTLPHEVFELTELTNLNVGSNQLQGTLPPALFSRLSHLQWIYINDNMISCTIPAEVGQLSDARKLEFQNTKLSGTLPTEMLMLENLTSLVVTGTSLSGSIPEELCDKIYQKEMKCYGSPPCTVFRVNSNTTACHGTSLCGCDCGPCKPN
;
A
#
# COMPACT_ATOMS: atom_id res chain seq x y z
N MET A 1 10.42 11.71 -23.71
CA MET A 1 11.84 12.14 -23.74
C MET A 1 12.19 12.57 -22.33
N TRP A 2 13.04 11.81 -21.63
CA TRP A 2 13.46 12.10 -20.26
C TRP A 2 14.20 13.45 -20.22
N LYS A 3 13.73 14.41 -19.41
CA LYS A 3 14.52 15.60 -19.13
C LYS A 3 15.50 15.26 -18.01
N GLY A 4 16.72 14.85 -18.38
CA GLY A 4 17.81 14.66 -17.42
C GLY A 4 18.08 15.96 -16.65
N GLY A 5 18.04 15.89 -15.32
CA GLY A 5 18.32 17.02 -14.42
C GLY A 5 17.13 17.50 -13.58
N SER A 6 15.91 16.99 -13.77
CA SER A 6 14.78 17.29 -12.89
C SER A 6 14.63 16.24 -11.78
N LYS A 7 14.40 16.72 -10.55
CA LYS A 7 14.01 15.89 -9.39
C LYS A 7 12.66 15.17 -9.60
N GLU A 8 11.89 15.62 -10.60
CA GLU A 8 10.60 15.05 -10.97
C GLU A 8 10.69 14.43 -12.37
N GLY A 9 10.11 13.25 -12.53
CA GLY A 9 10.02 12.54 -13.79
C GLY A 9 8.60 12.07 -14.01
N TRP A 10 8.01 12.60 -15.06
CA TRP A 10 6.72 12.16 -15.58
C TRP A 10 7.00 11.43 -16.88
N LEU A 11 6.56 10.18 -17.01
CA LEU A 11 6.47 9.55 -18.32
C LEU A 11 5.01 9.44 -18.71
N ILE A 12 4.74 9.92 -19.91
CA ILE A 12 3.53 9.61 -20.66
C ILE A 12 4.06 8.92 -21.91
N PHE A 13 4.01 7.59 -21.96
CA PHE A 13 4.36 6.83 -23.15
C PHE A 13 3.11 6.16 -23.69
N TRP A 14 2.86 6.35 -24.99
CA TRP A 14 1.84 5.63 -25.76
C TRP A 14 2.36 4.25 -26.25
N THR A 15 3.36 3.67 -25.57
CA THR A 15 4.04 2.42 -25.96
C THR A 15 4.31 1.55 -24.73
N PRO A 16 4.43 0.21 -24.88
CA PRO A 16 4.75 -0.68 -23.77
C PRO A 16 5.94 -0.18 -22.98
N PHE A 17 5.91 -0.43 -21.68
CA PHE A 17 6.84 0.03 -20.66
C PHE A 17 8.31 -0.25 -21.03
N ASP A 18 8.93 0.63 -21.82
CA ASP A 18 10.34 0.55 -22.20
C ASP A 18 11.17 1.26 -21.14
N THR A 19 11.83 0.46 -20.31
CA THR A 19 12.66 0.95 -19.19
C THR A 19 14.07 1.28 -19.61
N ALA A 20 14.38 1.20 -20.91
CA ALA A 20 15.69 1.55 -21.44
C ALA A 20 16.07 2.97 -21.01
N GLY A 21 17.05 3.06 -20.11
CA GLY A 21 17.59 4.31 -19.60
C GLY A 21 16.91 4.86 -18.33
N LEU A 22 15.89 4.20 -17.78
CA LEU A 22 15.28 4.58 -16.49
C LEU A 22 16.36 4.68 -15.40
N GLY A 23 17.20 3.64 -15.26
CA GLY A 23 18.27 3.60 -14.26
C GLY A 23 19.36 4.66 -14.43
N LYS A 24 19.40 5.41 -15.54
CA LYS A 24 20.33 6.53 -15.74
C LYS A 24 19.87 7.82 -15.05
N LEU A 25 18.65 7.86 -14.53
CA LEU A 25 18.05 9.03 -13.90
C LEU A 25 18.29 9.03 -12.40
N THR A 26 19.56 8.89 -11.99
CA THR A 26 19.95 8.71 -10.59
C THR A 26 19.61 9.88 -9.67
N GLU A 27 19.20 11.02 -10.24
CA GLU A 27 18.75 12.22 -9.52
C GLU A 27 17.22 12.29 -9.35
N LEU A 28 16.49 11.27 -9.80
CA LEU A 28 15.04 11.25 -9.75
C LEU A 28 14.54 11.06 -8.31
N GLU A 29 13.72 11.98 -7.84
CA GLU A 29 13.07 11.93 -6.53
C GLU A 29 11.60 11.50 -6.66
N LEU A 30 10.92 11.89 -7.75
CA LEU A 30 9.52 11.56 -8.00
C LEU A 30 9.35 10.82 -9.32
N LEU A 31 8.69 9.68 -9.29
CA LEU A 31 8.31 8.90 -10.47
C LEU A 31 6.80 8.67 -10.49
N TYR A 32 6.15 9.15 -11.55
CA TYR A 32 4.74 8.93 -11.82
C TYR A 32 4.55 8.28 -13.19
N LEU A 33 3.96 7.09 -13.20
CA LEU A 33 3.55 6.33 -14.38
C LEU A 33 2.09 5.94 -14.21
N ILE A 34 1.20 6.78 -14.72
CA ILE A 34 -0.25 6.58 -14.65
C ILE A 34 -0.74 6.49 -16.09
N ASP A 35 -0.57 5.32 -16.71
CA ASP A 35 -1.10 5.02 -18.04
C ASP A 35 -1.74 3.64 -18.05
N TRP A 36 -3.04 3.58 -18.35
CA TRP A 36 -3.83 2.36 -18.33
C TRP A 36 -3.40 1.30 -19.35
N THR A 37 -2.43 1.62 -20.21
CA THR A 37 -1.92 0.72 -21.25
C THR A 37 -0.55 0.12 -20.96
N ASN A 38 0.17 0.57 -19.92
CA ASN A 38 1.48 0.01 -19.60
C ASN A 38 1.37 -1.46 -19.21
N GLN A 39 2.06 -2.33 -19.94
CA GLN A 39 2.13 -3.77 -19.69
C GLN A 39 3.58 -4.19 -19.47
N GLY A 40 3.78 -5.33 -18.83
CA GLY A 40 5.10 -5.91 -18.59
C GLY A 40 5.31 -6.28 -17.13
N THR A 41 6.56 -6.35 -16.72
CA THR A 41 6.96 -6.58 -15.33
C THR A 41 7.54 -5.31 -14.73
N PHE A 42 7.56 -5.26 -13.41
CA PHE A 42 8.26 -4.23 -12.68
C PHE A 42 9.76 -4.21 -13.06
N PRO A 43 10.36 -3.05 -13.40
CA PRO A 43 11.72 -3.02 -13.93
C PRO A 43 12.75 -3.10 -12.81
N SER A 44 13.77 -3.93 -12.99
CA SER A 44 14.88 -4.01 -12.04
C SER A 44 15.71 -2.72 -12.02
N GLU A 45 15.74 -1.97 -13.12
CA GLU A 45 16.42 -0.67 -13.19
C GLU A 45 15.84 0.38 -12.23
N LEU A 46 14.60 0.19 -11.72
CA LEU A 46 14.05 1.07 -10.71
C LEU A 46 14.94 1.13 -9.46
N GLY A 47 15.57 0.01 -9.07
CA GLY A 47 16.45 -0.03 -7.90
C GLY A 47 17.71 0.84 -8.02
N GLN A 48 18.02 1.37 -9.21
CA GLN A 48 19.12 2.31 -9.42
C GLN A 48 18.74 3.76 -9.02
N LEU A 49 17.45 4.02 -8.80
CA LEU A 49 16.92 5.35 -8.49
C LEU A 49 16.94 5.61 -6.98
N THR A 50 18.09 5.48 -6.33
CA THR A 50 18.19 5.49 -4.85
C THR A 50 17.78 6.78 -4.17
N LYS A 51 17.56 7.88 -4.91
CA LYS A 51 17.00 9.15 -4.42
C LYS A 51 15.47 9.23 -4.50
N LEU A 52 14.81 8.19 -5.01
CA LEU A 52 13.38 8.16 -5.21
C LEU A 52 12.65 8.17 -3.86
N THR A 53 11.83 9.19 -3.65
CA THR A 53 10.99 9.36 -2.45
C THR A 53 9.54 9.01 -2.75
N ILE A 54 9.06 9.28 -3.97
CA ILE A 54 7.69 8.99 -4.39
C ILE A 54 7.69 8.15 -5.66
N GLN A 55 7.00 7.02 -5.59
CA GLN A 55 6.70 6.16 -6.73
C GLN A 55 5.20 5.94 -6.85
N VAL A 56 4.63 6.30 -8.01
CA VAL A 56 3.23 6.06 -8.34
C VAL A 56 3.14 5.35 -9.68
N LEU A 57 2.74 4.08 -9.63
CA LEU A 57 2.49 3.17 -10.74
C LEU A 57 1.04 2.68 -10.73
N ASP A 58 0.11 3.41 -10.12
CA ASP A 58 -1.30 3.01 -10.02
C ASP A 58 -1.97 2.95 -11.40
N GLY A 59 -2.82 1.94 -11.58
CA GLY A 59 -3.72 1.85 -12.74
C GLY A 59 -3.05 1.37 -14.01
N ASN A 60 -2.00 0.55 -13.93
CA ASN A 60 -1.35 -0.02 -15.11
C ASN A 60 -1.71 -1.52 -15.24
N SER A 61 -1.12 -2.20 -16.21
CA SER A 61 -1.20 -3.66 -16.39
C SER A 61 0.14 -4.34 -16.06
N ILE A 62 0.84 -3.85 -15.02
CA ILE A 62 2.11 -4.42 -14.56
C ILE A 62 1.82 -5.76 -13.88
N SER A 63 2.53 -6.80 -14.30
CA SER A 63 2.37 -8.18 -13.86
C SER A 63 3.65 -8.72 -13.20
N GLY A 64 3.61 -9.95 -12.69
CA GLY A 64 4.75 -10.55 -11.99
C GLY A 64 4.79 -10.16 -10.51
N THR A 65 5.97 -10.19 -9.91
CA THR A 65 6.16 -9.91 -8.47
C THR A 65 6.82 -8.56 -8.26
N LEU A 66 6.72 -8.00 -7.04
CA LEU A 66 7.61 -6.91 -6.63
C LEU A 66 9.06 -7.42 -6.63
N PRO A 67 9.96 -6.83 -7.43
CA PRO A 67 11.33 -7.33 -7.57
C PRO A 67 12.19 -6.81 -6.42
N HIS A 68 13.27 -7.53 -6.10
CA HIS A 68 14.09 -7.22 -4.92
C HIS A 68 14.75 -5.84 -4.97
N GLU A 69 14.95 -5.33 -6.18
CA GLU A 69 15.50 -4.02 -6.48
C GLU A 69 14.64 -2.87 -5.93
N VAL A 70 13.32 -3.06 -5.76
CA VAL A 70 12.47 -2.06 -5.10
C VAL A 70 12.92 -1.82 -3.65
N PHE A 71 13.49 -2.83 -3.00
CA PHE A 71 13.93 -2.74 -1.60
C PHE A 71 15.28 -2.01 -1.46
N GLU A 72 15.91 -1.62 -2.56
CA GLU A 72 17.09 -0.74 -2.57
C GLU A 72 16.72 0.74 -2.45
N LEU A 73 15.43 1.08 -2.61
CA LEU A 73 14.93 2.46 -2.62
C LEU A 73 14.64 2.99 -1.22
N THR A 74 15.68 3.02 -0.38
CA THR A 74 15.56 3.28 1.06
C THR A 74 14.99 4.65 1.42
N GLU A 75 15.02 5.61 0.49
CA GLU A 75 14.44 6.95 0.66
C GLU A 75 12.93 7.03 0.35
N LEU A 76 12.31 5.92 -0.08
CA LEU A 76 10.88 5.91 -0.42
C LEU A 76 10.00 6.22 0.78
N THR A 77 9.17 7.25 0.62
CA THR A 77 8.07 7.61 1.53
C THR A 77 6.71 7.16 0.98
N ASN A 78 6.59 7.01 -0.35
CA ASN A 78 5.35 6.66 -1.02
C ASN A 78 5.58 5.54 -2.03
N LEU A 79 4.97 4.39 -1.79
CA LEU A 79 4.90 3.29 -2.73
C LEU A 79 3.44 3.08 -3.15
N ASN A 80 3.11 3.41 -4.39
CA ASN A 80 1.80 3.13 -4.96
C ASN A 80 1.92 2.25 -6.21
N VAL A 81 1.52 0.99 -6.07
CA VAL A 81 1.44 0.00 -7.14
C VAL A 81 0.02 -0.56 -7.27
N GLY A 82 -0.97 0.19 -6.79
CA GLY A 82 -2.38 -0.20 -6.82
C GLY A 82 -2.89 -0.46 -8.24
N SER A 83 -4.01 -1.16 -8.36
CA SER A 83 -4.73 -1.34 -9.63
C SER A 83 -3.82 -1.89 -10.74
N ASN A 84 -3.15 -3.02 -10.46
CA ASN A 84 -2.23 -3.71 -11.37
C ASN A 84 -2.53 -5.23 -11.38
N GLN A 85 -1.64 -6.01 -12.00
CA GLN A 85 -1.72 -7.48 -12.08
C GLN A 85 -0.59 -8.14 -11.27
N LEU A 86 -0.07 -7.47 -10.22
CA LEU A 86 1.01 -7.99 -9.39
C LEU A 86 0.53 -9.21 -8.59
N GLN A 87 1.39 -10.19 -8.45
CA GLN A 87 1.16 -11.45 -7.74
C GLN A 87 2.34 -11.77 -6.82
N GLY A 88 2.27 -12.92 -6.13
CA GLY A 88 3.31 -13.37 -5.23
C GLY A 88 3.13 -12.86 -3.81
N THR A 89 4.23 -12.58 -3.13
CA THR A 89 4.27 -12.29 -1.68
C THR A 89 4.70 -10.86 -1.39
N LEU A 90 4.44 -10.42 -0.16
CA LEU A 90 5.06 -9.24 0.45
C LEU A 90 6.29 -9.72 1.21
N PRO A 91 7.51 -9.56 0.68
CA PRO A 91 8.71 -10.02 1.37
C PRO A 91 9.01 -9.13 2.60
N PRO A 92 9.58 -9.69 3.68
CA PRO A 92 10.00 -8.92 4.86
C PRO A 92 10.81 -7.66 4.55
N ALA A 93 11.67 -7.73 3.53
CA ALA A 93 12.52 -6.62 3.09
C ALA A 93 11.72 -5.37 2.68
N LEU A 94 10.49 -5.51 2.19
CA LEU A 94 9.60 -4.38 1.90
C LEU A 94 9.40 -3.50 3.13
N PHE A 95 9.29 -4.12 4.30
CA PHE A 95 8.99 -3.44 5.56
C PHE A 95 10.26 -3.10 6.36
N SER A 96 11.27 -3.98 6.32
CA SER A 96 12.48 -3.79 7.11
C SER A 96 13.52 -2.87 6.47
N ARG A 97 13.52 -2.73 5.14
CA ARG A 97 14.48 -1.87 4.42
C ARG A 97 13.92 -0.50 4.06
N LEU A 98 12.62 -0.42 3.80
CA LEU A 98 11.95 0.83 3.40
C LEU A 98 11.29 1.49 4.61
N SER A 99 12.08 1.73 5.66
CA SER A 99 11.61 2.19 6.97
C SER A 99 10.96 3.58 6.95
N HIS A 100 11.20 4.36 5.89
CA HIS A 100 10.63 5.70 5.68
C HIS A 100 9.27 5.70 4.99
N LEU A 101 8.72 4.53 4.62
CA LEU A 101 7.42 4.44 3.98
C LEU A 101 6.31 4.97 4.89
N GLN A 102 5.58 5.96 4.38
CA GLN A 102 4.43 6.59 5.01
C GLN A 102 3.13 6.13 4.38
N TRP A 103 3.11 5.95 3.06
CA TRP A 103 1.93 5.51 2.32
C TRP A 103 2.25 4.32 1.43
N ILE A 104 1.49 3.24 1.62
CA ILE A 104 1.66 1.99 0.88
C ILE A 104 0.31 1.60 0.29
N TYR A 105 0.26 1.56 -1.04
CA TYR A 105 -0.92 1.16 -1.81
C TYR A 105 -0.55 -0.03 -2.70
N ILE A 106 -1.12 -1.20 -2.38
CA ILE A 106 -1.00 -2.42 -3.18
C ILE A 106 -2.38 -2.97 -3.58
N ASN A 107 -3.42 -2.17 -3.37
CA ASN A 107 -4.81 -2.51 -3.62
C ASN A 107 -5.05 -2.99 -5.04
N ASP A 108 -6.12 -3.76 -5.25
CA ASP A 108 -6.56 -4.19 -6.58
C ASP A 108 -5.44 -4.89 -7.37
N ASN A 109 -4.81 -5.88 -6.72
CA ASN A 109 -3.76 -6.74 -7.28
C ASN A 109 -4.05 -8.21 -6.93
N MET A 110 -3.25 -9.13 -7.46
CA MET A 110 -3.36 -10.58 -7.23
C MET A 110 -2.38 -11.11 -6.15
N ILE A 111 -1.81 -10.22 -5.32
CA ILE A 111 -0.88 -10.56 -4.24
C ILE A 111 -1.54 -11.53 -3.25
N SER A 112 -0.89 -12.66 -2.98
CA SER A 112 -1.45 -13.82 -2.28
C SER A 112 -0.49 -14.37 -1.25
N CYS A 113 -0.50 -13.79 -0.04
CA CYS A 113 0.35 -14.18 1.08
C CYS A 113 -0.25 -13.78 2.43
N THR A 114 0.49 -13.98 3.51
CA THR A 114 0.22 -13.33 4.81
C THR A 114 0.95 -11.98 4.88
N ILE A 115 0.53 -11.11 5.79
CA ILE A 115 1.28 -9.88 6.11
C ILE A 115 2.43 -10.27 7.04
N PRO A 116 3.71 -10.01 6.69
CA PRO A 116 4.85 -10.29 7.57
C PRO A 116 4.85 -9.44 8.84
N ALA A 117 5.42 -9.98 9.92
CA ALA A 117 5.56 -9.27 11.20
C ALA A 117 6.40 -7.99 11.08
N GLU A 118 7.33 -7.97 10.13
CA GLU A 118 8.18 -6.83 9.82
C GLU A 118 7.38 -5.58 9.43
N VAL A 119 6.09 -5.70 9.07
CA VAL A 119 5.22 -4.54 8.89
C VAL A 119 5.29 -3.58 10.07
N GLY A 120 5.45 -4.08 11.30
CA GLY A 120 5.58 -3.25 12.52
C GLY A 120 6.86 -2.40 12.57
N GLN A 121 7.82 -2.61 11.68
CA GLN A 121 9.06 -1.83 11.59
C GLN A 121 8.86 -0.51 10.81
N LEU A 122 7.72 -0.32 10.15
CA LEU A 122 7.39 0.91 9.44
C LEU A 122 6.97 2.04 10.39
N SER A 123 7.92 2.55 11.18
CA SER A 123 7.66 3.57 12.19
C SER A 123 7.01 4.86 11.64
N ASP A 124 7.24 5.16 10.36
CA ASP A 124 6.69 6.33 9.67
C ASP A 124 5.33 6.05 8.98
N ALA A 125 4.84 4.80 8.96
CA ALA A 125 3.62 4.43 8.23
C ALA A 125 2.39 5.17 8.76
N ARG A 126 1.68 5.81 7.83
CA ARG A 126 0.42 6.54 8.05
C ARG A 126 -0.76 5.84 7.43
N LYS A 127 -0.58 5.24 6.25
CA LYS A 127 -1.65 4.60 5.49
C LYS A 127 -1.19 3.31 4.82
N LEU A 128 -1.98 2.26 5.02
CA LEU A 128 -1.81 0.96 4.38
C LEU A 128 -3.11 0.61 3.64
N GLU A 129 -3.07 0.55 2.30
CA GLU A 129 -4.20 0.15 1.46
C GLU A 129 -3.93 -1.18 0.75
N PHE A 130 -4.49 -2.24 1.31
CA PHE A 130 -4.30 -3.62 0.87
C PHE A 130 -5.60 -4.25 0.32
N GLN A 131 -6.62 -3.42 0.07
CA GLN A 131 -7.94 -3.88 -0.35
C GLN A 131 -7.92 -4.64 -1.67
N ASN A 132 -8.87 -5.55 -1.87
CA ASN A 132 -9.04 -6.34 -3.08
C ASN A 132 -7.75 -7.06 -3.50
N THR A 133 -7.08 -7.69 -2.54
CA THR A 133 -5.94 -8.58 -2.75
C THR A 133 -6.27 -9.98 -2.23
N LYS A 134 -5.42 -10.97 -2.49
CA LYS A 134 -5.59 -12.34 -1.98
C LYS A 134 -4.83 -12.55 -0.66
N LEU A 135 -4.59 -11.49 0.10
CA LEU A 135 -3.97 -11.59 1.43
C LEU A 135 -4.82 -12.48 2.36
N SER A 136 -4.16 -13.29 3.17
CA SER A 136 -4.79 -14.27 4.05
C SER A 136 -4.05 -14.37 5.39
N GLY A 137 -4.54 -15.19 6.31
CA GLY A 137 -4.00 -15.28 7.67
C GLY A 137 -4.64 -14.23 8.59
N THR A 138 -3.91 -13.78 9.61
CA THR A 138 -4.36 -12.75 10.57
C THR A 138 -3.57 -11.47 10.40
N LEU A 139 -4.05 -10.36 10.97
CA LEU A 139 -3.21 -9.17 11.14
C LEU A 139 -2.10 -9.50 12.16
N PRO A 140 -0.81 -9.22 11.85
CA PRO A 140 0.27 -9.44 12.79
C PRO A 140 0.17 -8.48 13.97
N THR A 141 0.45 -8.97 15.18
CA THR A 141 0.40 -8.19 16.42
C THR A 141 1.38 -7.02 16.41
N GLU A 142 2.45 -7.12 15.63
CA GLU A 142 3.47 -6.11 15.41
C GLU A 142 2.90 -4.84 14.77
N MET A 143 1.73 -4.87 14.13
CA MET A 143 1.03 -3.66 13.67
C MET A 143 0.70 -2.69 14.82
N LEU A 144 0.67 -3.16 16.07
CA LEU A 144 0.55 -2.31 17.25
C LEU A 144 1.72 -1.34 17.43
N MET A 145 2.89 -1.64 16.84
CA MET A 145 4.08 -0.79 16.84
C MET A 145 3.96 0.40 15.88
N LEU A 146 2.94 0.43 15.02
CA LEU A 146 2.74 1.50 14.03
C LEU A 146 2.14 2.75 14.67
N GLU A 147 2.98 3.49 15.41
CA GLU A 147 2.56 4.67 16.18
C GLU A 147 1.98 5.80 15.34
N ASN A 148 2.31 5.88 14.05
CA ASN A 148 1.84 6.92 13.13
C ASN A 148 0.66 6.49 12.25
N LEU A 149 0.21 5.23 12.36
CA LEU A 149 -0.86 4.71 11.51
C LEU A 149 -2.17 5.46 11.77
N THR A 150 -2.80 5.89 10.67
CA THR A 150 -4.07 6.62 10.65
C THR A 150 -5.14 5.91 9.83
N SER A 151 -4.75 5.02 8.91
CA SER A 151 -5.69 4.36 8.02
C SER A 151 -5.16 2.99 7.60
N LEU A 152 -6.02 1.96 7.72
CA LEU A 152 -5.74 0.59 7.32
C LEU A 152 -6.94 0.05 6.54
N VAL A 153 -6.78 -0.15 5.24
CA VAL A 153 -7.86 -0.64 4.36
C VAL A 153 -7.53 -2.06 3.90
N VAL A 154 -8.31 -3.04 4.37
CA VAL A 154 -8.10 -4.47 4.10
C VAL A 154 -9.35 -5.17 3.54
N THR A 155 -10.32 -4.38 3.07
CA THR A 155 -11.56 -4.85 2.44
C THR A 155 -11.29 -5.78 1.27
N GLY A 156 -12.11 -6.82 1.07
CA GLY A 156 -11.96 -7.70 -0.11
C GLY A 156 -10.68 -8.56 -0.08
N THR A 157 -10.13 -8.79 1.11
CA THR A 157 -9.05 -9.78 1.35
C THR A 157 -9.61 -11.06 1.98
N SER A 158 -8.79 -12.10 2.05
CA SER A 158 -9.08 -13.37 2.74
C SER A 158 -8.51 -13.39 4.16
N LEU A 159 -8.25 -12.22 4.76
CA LEU A 159 -7.79 -12.14 6.14
C LEU A 159 -8.89 -12.63 7.11
N SER A 160 -8.44 -13.18 8.23
CA SER A 160 -9.23 -13.80 9.28
C SER A 160 -8.79 -13.38 10.69
N GLY A 161 -9.56 -13.74 11.72
CA GLY A 161 -9.24 -13.44 13.12
C GLY A 161 -9.85 -12.12 13.59
N SER A 162 -9.28 -11.49 14.61
CA SER A 162 -9.79 -10.22 15.14
C SER A 162 -8.84 -9.06 14.89
N ILE A 163 -9.41 -7.87 14.70
CA ILE A 163 -8.63 -6.62 14.76
C ILE A 163 -8.34 -6.35 16.24
N PRO A 164 -7.07 -6.19 16.66
CA PRO A 164 -6.76 -5.82 18.03
C PRO A 164 -7.44 -4.49 18.39
N GLU A 165 -8.12 -4.45 19.54
CA GLU A 165 -8.84 -3.25 20.02
C GLU A 165 -7.92 -2.03 20.10
N GLU A 166 -6.70 -2.21 20.59
CA GLU A 166 -5.66 -1.18 20.65
C GLU A 166 -5.33 -0.58 19.27
N LEU A 167 -5.40 -1.38 18.20
CA LEU A 167 -5.19 -0.90 16.83
C LEU A 167 -6.39 -0.09 16.34
N CYS A 168 -7.63 -0.52 16.65
CA CYS A 168 -8.84 0.26 16.36
C CYS A 168 -8.76 1.64 17.05
N ASP A 169 -8.42 1.68 18.34
CA ASP A 169 -8.36 2.91 19.14
C ASP A 169 -7.31 3.90 18.61
N LYS A 170 -6.11 3.41 18.28
CA LYS A 170 -5.03 4.23 17.70
C LYS A 170 -5.43 4.91 16.41
N ILE A 171 -6.15 4.19 15.55
CA ILE A 171 -6.62 4.68 14.26
C ILE A 171 -7.79 5.67 14.47
N TYR A 172 -8.76 5.30 15.30
CA TYR A 172 -9.97 6.11 15.56
C TYR A 172 -9.66 7.48 16.17
N GLN A 173 -8.76 7.54 17.16
CA GLN A 173 -8.41 8.81 17.83
C GLN A 173 -7.79 9.84 16.89
N LYS A 174 -7.14 9.41 15.80
CA LYS A 174 -6.46 10.31 14.86
C LYS A 174 -7.37 10.80 13.72
N GLU A 175 -8.50 10.15 13.49
CA GLU A 175 -9.44 10.49 12.43
C GLU A 175 -10.63 11.37 12.88
N MET A 176 -10.72 11.79 14.15
CA MET A 176 -11.80 12.66 14.65
C MET A 176 -11.83 14.06 13.97
N LYS A 177 -12.43 14.11 12.77
CA LYS A 177 -13.10 15.24 12.12
C LYS A 177 -14.48 14.77 11.66
N CYS A 178 -15.37 14.47 12.60
CA CYS A 178 -16.75 14.12 12.28
C CYS A 178 -17.55 15.39 11.94
N TYR A 179 -17.84 15.61 10.65
CA TYR A 179 -19.01 16.38 10.22
C TYR A 179 -19.93 15.46 9.42
N GLY A 180 -21.00 14.99 10.07
CA GLY A 180 -22.27 14.65 9.43
C GLY A 180 -22.27 13.52 8.38
N SER A 181 -21.80 12.32 8.74
CA SER A 181 -22.17 10.99 8.21
C SER A 181 -21.28 9.97 8.91
N PRO A 182 -21.76 8.74 9.22
CA PRO A 182 -21.03 7.84 10.11
C PRO A 182 -19.63 7.53 9.54
N PRO A 183 -18.55 7.61 10.35
CA PRO A 183 -17.18 7.38 9.91
C PRO A 183 -16.93 5.86 9.81
N CYS A 184 -17.64 5.18 8.91
CA CYS A 184 -17.37 3.80 8.53
C CYS A 184 -16.36 3.73 7.35
N THR A 185 -15.64 4.82 7.10
CA THR A 185 -14.68 4.95 5.98
C THR A 185 -13.36 4.26 6.22
N VAL A 186 -13.05 3.85 7.46
CA VAL A 186 -11.72 3.35 7.84
C VAL A 186 -11.62 1.84 7.81
N PHE A 187 -12.76 1.15 7.95
CA PHE A 187 -12.86 -0.31 7.83
C PHE A 187 -14.14 -0.63 7.06
N ARG A 188 -14.09 -0.69 5.72
CA ARG A 188 -15.20 -1.30 4.97
C ARG A 188 -15.10 -2.82 5.08
N VAL A 189 -15.65 -3.42 6.12
CA VAL A 189 -16.18 -4.78 5.97
C VAL A 189 -17.56 -4.59 5.35
N ASN A 190 -17.84 -5.24 4.21
CA ASN A 190 -18.96 -4.96 3.30
C ASN A 190 -20.24 -4.38 3.93
N SER A 191 -20.77 -3.33 3.32
CA SER A 191 -21.90 -2.52 3.78
C SER A 191 -23.27 -3.17 3.63
N ASN A 192 -23.45 -4.45 3.98
CA ASN A 192 -24.79 -5.06 3.90
C ASN A 192 -25.11 -6.21 4.87
N THR A 193 -24.34 -6.42 5.94
CA THR A 193 -24.65 -7.49 6.90
C THR A 193 -24.19 -7.12 8.31
N THR A 194 -25.13 -7.12 9.26
CA THR A 194 -24.94 -6.97 10.71
C THR A 194 -24.19 -8.15 11.37
N ALA A 195 -23.44 -8.93 10.61
CA ALA A 195 -22.59 -9.98 11.14
C ALA A 195 -21.58 -10.36 10.05
N CYS A 196 -20.33 -10.48 10.45
CA CYS A 196 -19.18 -10.99 9.70
C CYS A 196 -19.55 -12.11 8.71
N HIS A 197 -19.92 -11.77 7.49
CA HIS A 197 -20.06 -12.73 6.39
C HIS A 197 -19.57 -12.09 5.11
N GLY A 198 -18.32 -12.39 4.79
CA GLY A 198 -17.60 -11.96 3.58
C GLY A 198 -16.09 -11.91 3.79
N THR A 199 -15.66 -11.57 5.01
CA THR A 199 -14.30 -11.76 5.52
C THR A 199 -14.38 -12.51 6.84
N SER A 200 -13.46 -13.43 7.11
CA SER A 200 -13.37 -14.15 8.40
C SER A 200 -12.80 -13.27 9.53
N LEU A 201 -12.61 -11.98 9.25
CA LEU A 201 -12.03 -11.00 10.15
C LEU A 201 -13.16 -10.25 10.86
N CYS A 202 -13.23 -10.40 12.19
CA CYS A 202 -14.26 -9.80 13.04
C CYS A 202 -13.62 -8.76 13.99
N GLY A 203 -13.98 -7.49 13.86
CA GLY A 203 -13.39 -6.43 14.70
C GLY A 203 -13.87 -5.02 14.38
N CYS A 204 -13.74 -4.15 15.38
CA CYS A 204 -14.34 -2.81 15.53
C CYS A 204 -15.88 -2.82 15.43
N ASP A 205 -16.56 -3.36 16.46
CA ASP A 205 -18.00 -3.17 16.65
C ASP A 205 -18.21 -1.66 16.83
N CYS A 206 -18.70 -0.99 15.78
CA CYS A 206 -19.05 0.43 15.86
C CYS A 206 -20.25 0.51 16.78
N GLY A 207 -19.99 0.63 18.09
CA GLY A 207 -21.02 0.79 19.10
C GLY A 207 -21.99 1.90 18.68
N PRO A 208 -23.27 1.83 19.07
CA PRO A 208 -24.27 2.78 18.63
C PRO A 208 -23.78 4.19 18.92
N CYS A 209 -23.74 5.03 17.86
CA CYS A 209 -23.46 6.46 17.98
C CYS A 209 -24.37 7.00 19.08
N LYS A 210 -23.81 7.32 20.25
CA LYS A 210 -24.58 7.96 21.32
C LYS A 210 -24.86 9.39 20.84
N PRO A 211 -26.13 9.79 20.63
CA PRO A 211 -26.43 11.19 20.42
C PRO A 211 -26.04 11.97 21.69
N ASN A 212 -25.34 13.08 21.51
CA ASN A 212 -25.26 14.13 22.52
C ASN A 212 -26.65 14.75 22.72
#